data_AF-A0A821EDS7-F1
#
_entry.id   AF-A0A821EDS7-F1
#
_cell.length_a   1.000
_cell.length_b   1.000
_cell.length_c   1.000
_cell.angle_alpha   90.00
_cell.angle_beta   90.00
_cell.angle_gamma   90.00
#
_symmetry.space_group_name_H-M   'P 1'
#
loop_
_entity.id
_entity.type
_entity.pdbx_description
1 polymer ?
#
loop_
_entity_poly.entity_id
_entity_poly.type
_entity_poly.pdbx_seq_one_letter_code
_entity_poly.pdbx_strand_id
1 'polypeptide(L)'
;MPLKTYLINKTNNRRFRLDGLLRSSRLPEKKLLCQKFRQQMVLKANELPPKVDLRSDMTPVEDQSKLGSCAANCLAGAYEYLTKKSNGLSTDVSRLFIYYNARVKGNDSESIEDTGCSMTDAIEALEEFGTCLESIWPYDISHVNTRPNEQAYEQAKTLNINEALRVDIDLNEMKSCLAQGFPFVFGIELFSSFDKATQTGVVPMPNPWNSSQKLHGSHAMLAVGYTDQSEAFIVRNSWGEDWGDQGYCYIPYDYMTNRDFCFDAWTIRKLMNNDFSKEHWFFDDGINYLDSNTNRYFNDIDDDDDHIIEKLDENNDDNNDTCYNINHDIWCYDNNSRRTSYNNNTRRESYNNNSRRESYNKNPRRESHDCLDPYRNVESSFFYID
;
A
#
# COMPACT_ATOMS: atom_id res chain seq x y z
N MET A 1 12.90 -20.11 -9.36
CA MET A 1 11.76 -19.53 -8.59
C MET A 1 12.34 -18.54 -7.59
N PRO A 2 11.80 -17.32 -7.49
CA PRO A 2 12.18 -16.41 -6.41
C PRO A 2 11.91 -17.06 -5.04
N LEU A 3 12.73 -16.74 -4.05
CA LEU A 3 12.55 -17.22 -2.69
C LEU A 3 11.25 -16.63 -2.11
N LYS A 4 10.33 -17.50 -1.66
CA LYS A 4 9.11 -17.06 -0.96
C LYS A 4 9.50 -16.51 0.41
N THR A 5 8.94 -15.36 0.78
CA THR A 5 9.22 -14.71 2.07
C THR A 5 8.04 -14.89 3.02
N TYR A 6 8.35 -15.14 4.30
CA TYR A 6 7.35 -15.45 5.31
C TYR A 6 7.56 -14.65 6.59
N LEU A 7 6.47 -14.18 7.18
CA LEU A 7 6.38 -13.84 8.59
C LEU A 7 6.11 -15.12 9.39
N ILE A 8 6.77 -15.30 10.54
CA ILE A 8 6.57 -16.46 11.39
C ILE A 8 5.97 -16.00 12.72
N ASN A 9 4.77 -16.50 13.04
CA ASN A 9 4.23 -16.36 14.38
C ASN A 9 5.07 -17.24 15.33
N LYS A 10 5.81 -16.60 16.24
CA LYS A 10 6.73 -17.31 17.16
C LYS A 10 6.00 -18.21 18.17
N THR A 11 4.72 -17.95 18.45
CA THR A 11 3.93 -18.68 19.44
C THR A 11 3.42 -20.02 18.91
N ASN A 12 2.95 -20.06 17.65
CA ASN A 12 2.36 -21.27 17.05
C ASN A 12 3.10 -21.77 15.79
N ASN A 13 4.21 -21.13 15.42
CA ASN A 13 5.04 -21.44 14.25
C ASN A 13 4.30 -21.36 12.90
N ARG A 14 3.14 -20.69 12.86
CA ARG A 14 2.39 -20.43 11.61
C ARG A 14 3.18 -19.46 10.74
N ARG A 15 3.21 -19.75 9.44
CA ARG A 15 3.92 -18.94 8.44
C ARG A 15 2.92 -18.19 7.58
N PHE A 16 3.09 -16.88 7.47
CA PHE A 16 2.29 -16.01 6.61
C PHE A 16 3.12 -15.52 5.45
N ARG A 17 2.62 -15.65 4.24
CA ARG A 17 3.38 -15.31 3.03
C ARG A 17 3.34 -13.80 2.74
N LEU A 18 4.50 -13.21 2.44
CA LEU A 18 4.70 -11.76 2.27
C LEU A 18 5.12 -11.32 0.86
N ASP A 19 5.21 -12.25 -0.10
CA ASP A 19 5.64 -11.98 -1.49
C ASP A 19 4.49 -12.15 -2.49
N GLY A 20 3.25 -11.98 -2.03
CA GLY A 20 2.05 -12.14 -2.86
C GLY A 20 1.64 -10.90 -3.65
N LEU A 21 2.12 -9.71 -3.25
CA LEU A 21 1.81 -8.46 -3.93
C LEU A 21 2.96 -8.02 -4.82
N LEU A 22 2.68 -7.86 -6.11
CA LEU A 22 3.61 -7.31 -7.09
C LEU A 22 3.33 -5.82 -7.31
N ARG A 23 4.37 -5.00 -7.47
CA ARG A 23 4.21 -3.60 -7.90
C ARG A 23 3.70 -3.57 -9.34
N SER A 24 2.69 -2.76 -9.63
CA SER A 24 2.16 -2.62 -10.98
C SER A 24 3.21 -2.02 -11.92
N SER A 25 3.61 -2.76 -12.96
CA SER A 25 4.47 -2.23 -14.02
C SER A 25 3.69 -1.42 -15.07
N ARG A 26 2.36 -1.57 -15.08
CA ARG A 26 1.44 -0.92 -16.02
C ARG A 26 0.64 0.18 -15.36
N LEU A 27 0.43 1.27 -16.10
CA LEU A 27 -0.60 2.24 -15.76
C LEU A 27 -1.95 1.68 -16.26
N PRO A 28 -3.04 1.80 -15.48
CA PRO A 28 -4.36 1.28 -15.88
C PRO A 28 -4.78 1.82 -17.25
N GLU A 29 -5.37 0.97 -18.09
CA GLU A 29 -5.75 1.36 -19.46
C GLU A 29 -6.80 2.49 -19.48
N LYS A 30 -7.71 2.55 -18.49
CA LYS A 30 -8.72 3.61 -18.37
C LYS A 30 -8.16 4.89 -17.75
N LYS A 31 -7.34 5.59 -18.52
CA LYS A 31 -6.56 6.75 -18.04
C LYS A 31 -7.30 8.09 -17.92
N LEU A 32 -8.59 8.24 -18.24
CA LEU A 32 -9.15 9.59 -18.49
C LEU A 32 -10.50 9.98 -17.89
N LEU A 33 -11.30 9.08 -17.30
CA LEU A 33 -12.60 9.50 -16.72
C LEU A 33 -12.54 10.05 -15.29
N CYS A 34 -11.44 9.82 -14.55
CA CYS A 34 -11.39 10.01 -13.10
C CYS A 34 -10.97 11.42 -12.63
N GLN A 35 -10.20 12.20 -13.38
CA GLN A 35 -9.56 13.42 -12.81
C GLN A 35 -10.54 14.53 -12.40
N LYS A 36 -11.62 14.76 -13.17
CA LYS A 36 -12.64 15.77 -12.82
C LYS A 36 -13.62 15.30 -11.74
N PHE A 37 -13.91 13.99 -11.67
CA PHE A 37 -14.70 13.40 -10.60
C PHE A 37 -13.92 13.30 -9.27
N ARG A 38 -12.60 13.07 -9.34
CA ARG A 38 -11.69 13.05 -8.17
C ARG A 38 -11.77 14.32 -7.34
N GLN A 39 -11.67 15.49 -7.97
CA GLN A 39 -11.62 16.78 -7.26
C GLN A 39 -12.94 17.15 -6.55
N GLN A 40 -14.06 16.53 -6.89
CA GLN A 40 -15.36 16.80 -6.25
C GLN A 40 -15.67 15.88 -5.06
N MET A 41 -14.86 14.85 -4.81
CA MET A 41 -15.14 13.81 -3.82
C MET A 41 -14.21 13.85 -2.60
N VAL A 42 -13.27 14.79 -2.55
CA VAL A 42 -12.33 14.92 -1.43
C VAL A 42 -12.92 15.91 -0.44
N LEU A 43 -13.23 15.43 0.76
CA LEU A 43 -13.72 16.28 1.84
C LEU A 43 -12.59 17.19 2.31
N LYS A 44 -12.90 18.40 2.74
CA LYS A 44 -11.87 19.24 3.37
C LYS A 44 -11.49 18.65 4.72
N ALA A 45 -10.26 18.91 5.17
CA ALA A 45 -9.76 18.38 6.43
C ALA A 45 -10.66 18.72 7.64
N ASN A 46 -11.31 19.88 7.64
CA ASN A 46 -12.23 20.32 8.68
C ASN A 46 -13.66 19.74 8.57
N GLU A 47 -13.97 19.03 7.48
CA GLU A 47 -15.24 18.33 7.24
C GLU A 47 -15.13 16.83 7.58
N LEU A 48 -13.93 16.31 7.84
CA LEU A 48 -13.70 14.92 8.19
C LEU A 48 -14.07 14.65 9.66
N PRO A 49 -14.83 13.58 9.96
CA PRO A 49 -15.01 13.16 11.34
C PRO A 49 -13.66 12.73 11.95
N PRO A 50 -13.46 12.85 13.27
CA PRO A 50 -12.19 12.46 13.91
C PRO A 50 -11.95 10.94 13.95
N LYS A 51 -12.99 10.14 13.66
CA LYS A 51 -12.94 8.68 13.64
C LYS A 51 -13.95 8.14 12.62
N VAL A 52 -13.54 7.11 11.89
CA VAL A 52 -14.41 6.27 11.07
C VAL A 52 -14.08 4.81 11.37
N ASP A 53 -15.10 3.97 11.53
CA ASP A 53 -14.93 2.54 11.76
C ASP A 53 -16.00 1.76 10.99
N LEU A 54 -15.59 1.08 9.90
CA LEU A 54 -16.48 0.34 9.03
C LEU A 54 -16.59 -1.15 9.41
N ARG A 55 -15.98 -1.58 10.53
CA ARG A 55 -15.88 -3.01 10.90
C ARG A 55 -17.22 -3.69 11.16
N SER A 56 -18.24 -2.97 11.62
CA SER A 56 -19.58 -3.54 11.88
C SER A 56 -20.22 -4.20 10.65
N ASP A 57 -19.89 -3.69 9.46
CA ASP A 57 -20.40 -4.18 8.19
C ASP A 57 -19.40 -5.09 7.45
N MET A 58 -18.26 -5.42 8.05
CA MET A 58 -17.31 -6.37 7.46
C MET A 58 -17.81 -7.82 7.61
N THR A 59 -17.35 -8.69 6.70
CA THR A 59 -17.44 -10.15 6.80
C THR A 59 -16.33 -10.70 7.71
N PRO A 60 -16.44 -11.97 8.17
CA PRO A 60 -15.38 -12.63 8.96
C PRO A 60 -14.00 -12.56 8.29
N VAL A 61 -12.92 -12.46 9.06
CA VAL A 61 -11.59 -12.24 8.47
C VAL A 61 -11.08 -13.46 7.70
N GLU A 62 -10.66 -13.24 6.46
CA GLU A 62 -10.15 -14.30 5.59
C GLU A 62 -8.77 -14.83 6.03
N ASP A 63 -8.48 -16.07 5.65
CA ASP A 63 -7.16 -16.68 5.79
C ASP A 63 -6.61 -17.09 4.42
N GLN A 64 -5.59 -16.37 3.92
CA GLN A 64 -4.93 -16.68 2.65
C GLN A 64 -4.01 -17.93 2.73
N SER A 65 -3.83 -18.50 3.92
CA SER A 65 -2.94 -19.63 4.16
C SER A 65 -1.52 -19.34 3.65
N LYS A 66 -0.95 -20.27 2.86
CA LYS A 66 0.41 -20.20 2.31
C LYS A 66 0.51 -19.61 0.89
N LEU A 67 -0.60 -19.13 0.33
CA LEU A 67 -0.66 -18.63 -1.05
C LEU A 67 -0.25 -17.16 -1.14
N GLY A 68 0.20 -16.73 -2.32
CA GLY A 68 0.54 -15.33 -2.61
C GLY A 68 -0.70 -14.49 -2.96
N SER A 69 -1.86 -14.77 -2.36
CA SER A 69 -3.15 -14.25 -2.82
C SER A 69 -3.66 -13.03 -2.05
N CYS A 70 -2.80 -12.29 -1.36
CA CYS A 70 -3.18 -11.18 -0.48
C CYS A 70 -4.05 -10.12 -1.20
N ALA A 71 -3.70 -9.75 -2.43
CA ALA A 71 -4.48 -8.79 -3.23
C ALA A 71 -5.92 -9.28 -3.49
N ALA A 72 -6.09 -10.57 -3.80
CA ALA A 72 -7.40 -11.17 -4.00
C ALA A 72 -8.22 -11.24 -2.70
N ASN A 73 -7.57 -11.49 -1.56
CA ASN A 73 -8.25 -11.56 -0.26
C ASN A 73 -8.77 -10.18 0.17
N CYS A 74 -7.95 -9.12 0.07
CA CYS A 74 -8.42 -7.79 0.44
C CYS A 74 -9.50 -7.24 -0.51
N LEU A 75 -9.44 -7.60 -1.81
CA LEU A 75 -10.47 -7.25 -2.78
C LEU A 75 -11.79 -8.01 -2.57
N ALA A 76 -11.72 -9.29 -2.22
CA ALA A 76 -12.91 -10.05 -1.79
C ALA A 76 -13.57 -9.37 -0.59
N GLY A 77 -12.81 -9.05 0.46
CA GLY A 77 -13.34 -8.35 1.63
C GLY A 77 -13.96 -6.98 1.30
N ALA A 78 -13.39 -6.21 0.36
CA ALA A 78 -13.97 -4.95 -0.10
C ALA A 78 -15.30 -5.17 -0.85
N TYR A 79 -15.35 -6.16 -1.75
CA TYR A 79 -16.55 -6.51 -2.51
C TYR A 79 -17.68 -6.98 -1.58
N GLU A 80 -17.36 -7.83 -0.62
CA GLU A 80 -18.32 -8.40 0.32
C GLU A 80 -18.89 -7.35 1.27
N TYR A 81 -18.03 -6.45 1.78
CA TYR A 81 -18.48 -5.29 2.55
C TYR A 81 -19.49 -4.48 1.76
N LEU A 82 -19.15 -4.11 0.51
CA LEU A 82 -20.02 -3.30 -0.34
C LEU A 82 -21.34 -4.00 -0.67
N THR A 83 -21.30 -5.32 -0.85
CA THR A 83 -22.49 -6.15 -1.07
C THR A 83 -23.38 -6.16 0.18
N LYS A 84 -22.82 -6.53 1.34
CA LYS A 84 -23.55 -6.56 2.61
C LYS A 84 -24.13 -5.19 2.96
N LYS A 85 -23.37 -4.13 2.68
CA LYS A 85 -23.81 -2.77 2.97
C LYS A 85 -24.96 -2.29 2.07
N SER A 86 -25.00 -2.73 0.81
CA SER A 86 -26.06 -2.32 -0.13
C SER A 86 -27.35 -3.12 -0.02
N ASN A 87 -27.29 -4.40 0.34
CA ASN A 87 -28.49 -5.26 0.36
C ASN A 87 -28.74 -5.94 1.70
N GLY A 88 -27.89 -5.71 2.71
CA GLY A 88 -27.99 -6.32 4.04
C GLY A 88 -27.54 -7.79 4.11
N LEU A 89 -27.14 -8.40 2.99
CA LEU A 89 -26.83 -9.83 2.91
C LEU A 89 -25.32 -10.05 2.82
N SER A 90 -24.81 -10.82 3.78
CA SER A 90 -23.42 -11.28 3.72
C SER A 90 -23.24 -12.22 2.53
N THR A 91 -22.19 -11.97 1.76
CA THR A 91 -21.77 -12.79 0.61
C THR A 91 -20.33 -13.18 0.84
N ASP A 92 -19.93 -14.34 0.33
CA ASP A 92 -18.57 -14.88 0.39
C ASP A 92 -18.12 -15.17 -1.05
N VAL A 93 -17.17 -14.39 -1.56
CA VAL A 93 -16.75 -14.45 -2.96
C VAL A 93 -15.43 -15.19 -3.13
N SER A 94 -15.30 -15.91 -4.26
CA SER A 94 -14.17 -16.78 -4.49
C SER A 94 -12.86 -16.01 -4.65
N ARG A 95 -11.99 -16.15 -3.65
CA ARG A 95 -10.66 -15.53 -3.65
C ARG A 95 -9.74 -16.18 -4.67
N LEU A 96 -9.86 -17.49 -4.88
CA LEU A 96 -9.08 -18.19 -5.92
C LEU A 96 -9.51 -17.81 -7.32
N PHE A 97 -10.80 -17.53 -7.56
CA PHE A 97 -11.26 -17.05 -8.86
C PHE A 97 -10.64 -15.69 -9.18
N ILE A 98 -10.71 -14.74 -8.23
CA ILE A 98 -10.08 -13.41 -8.36
C ILE A 98 -8.57 -13.58 -8.60
N TYR A 99 -7.91 -14.39 -7.76
CA TYR A 99 -6.45 -14.56 -7.82
C TYR A 99 -5.96 -15.25 -9.10
N TYR A 100 -6.68 -16.24 -9.62
CA TYR A 100 -6.35 -16.90 -10.87
C TYR A 100 -6.44 -15.92 -12.04
N ASN A 101 -7.57 -15.23 -12.19
CA ASN A 101 -7.79 -14.32 -13.31
C ASN A 101 -6.87 -13.09 -13.25
N ALA A 102 -6.55 -12.58 -12.05
CA ALA A 102 -5.55 -11.53 -11.88
C ALA A 102 -4.17 -11.94 -12.45
N ARG A 103 -3.74 -13.19 -12.20
CA ARG A 103 -2.48 -13.70 -12.74
C ARG A 103 -2.53 -13.95 -14.23
N VAL A 104 -3.67 -14.38 -14.77
CA VAL A 104 -3.87 -14.47 -16.23
C VAL A 104 -3.74 -13.09 -16.87
N LYS A 105 -4.30 -12.02 -16.27
CA LYS A 105 -4.16 -10.66 -16.80
C LYS A 105 -2.73 -10.10 -16.73
N GLY A 106 -2.00 -10.45 -15.68
CA GLY A 106 -0.65 -9.95 -15.42
C GLY A 106 0.47 -10.77 -16.08
N ASN A 107 0.15 -11.87 -16.76
CA ASN A 107 1.12 -12.83 -17.27
C ASN A 107 0.84 -13.18 -18.74
N ASP A 108 1.86 -13.01 -19.59
CA ASP A 108 1.82 -13.41 -21.00
C ASP A 108 2.25 -14.87 -21.22
N SER A 109 2.59 -15.60 -20.15
CA SER A 109 3.02 -17.00 -20.20
C SER A 109 1.84 -17.97 -20.30
N GLU A 110 2.06 -19.08 -21.01
CA GLU A 110 1.11 -20.20 -21.11
C GLU A 110 0.87 -20.93 -19.78
N SER A 111 1.78 -20.80 -18.80
CA SER A 111 1.65 -21.43 -17.48
C SER A 111 1.39 -20.40 -16.37
N ILE A 112 0.36 -20.68 -15.55
CA ILE A 112 0.03 -19.89 -14.36
C ILE A 112 0.71 -20.50 -13.14
N GLU A 113 1.44 -19.68 -12.38
CA GLU A 113 2.13 -20.05 -11.14
C GLU A 113 1.69 -19.18 -9.95
N ASP A 114 1.99 -19.62 -8.72
CA ASP A 114 1.66 -18.92 -7.47
C ASP A 114 2.74 -17.86 -7.14
N THR A 115 2.82 -16.84 -8.00
CA THR A 115 3.84 -15.77 -8.00
C THR A 115 3.35 -14.44 -7.43
N GLY A 116 2.11 -14.39 -6.95
CA GLY A 116 1.46 -13.13 -6.60
C GLY A 116 0.78 -12.46 -7.79
N CYS A 117 0.17 -11.29 -7.56
CA CYS A 117 -0.37 -10.44 -8.62
C CYS A 117 -0.26 -8.96 -8.21
N SER A 118 -0.37 -8.05 -9.17
CA SER A 118 -0.50 -6.64 -8.86
C SER A 118 -1.95 -6.29 -8.50
N MET A 119 -2.13 -5.20 -7.75
CA MET A 119 -3.48 -4.71 -7.44
C MET A 119 -4.24 -4.27 -8.70
N THR A 120 -3.53 -3.68 -9.66
CA THR A 120 -4.10 -3.26 -10.95
C THR A 120 -4.66 -4.46 -11.71
N ASP A 121 -3.89 -5.56 -11.84
CA ASP A 121 -4.35 -6.75 -12.57
C ASP A 121 -5.57 -7.39 -11.89
N ALA A 122 -5.61 -7.37 -10.55
CA ALA A 122 -6.72 -7.92 -9.80
C ALA A 122 -8.01 -7.08 -9.93
N ILE A 123 -7.90 -5.74 -9.91
CA ILE A 123 -9.01 -4.84 -10.20
C ILE A 123 -9.51 -5.04 -11.63
N GLU A 124 -8.62 -5.07 -12.61
CA GLU A 124 -9.01 -5.26 -14.01
C GLU A 124 -9.64 -6.65 -14.24
N ALA A 125 -9.18 -7.68 -13.53
CA ALA A 125 -9.79 -9.02 -13.58
C ALA A 125 -11.21 -9.01 -12.99
N LEU A 126 -11.45 -8.26 -11.91
CA LEU A 126 -12.79 -8.08 -11.37
C LEU A 126 -13.71 -7.25 -12.30
N GLU A 127 -13.16 -6.28 -13.03
CA GLU A 127 -13.93 -5.53 -14.03
C GLU A 127 -14.33 -6.40 -15.23
N GLU A 128 -13.38 -7.21 -15.73
CA GLU A 128 -13.53 -8.01 -16.95
C GLU A 128 -14.28 -9.32 -16.72
N PHE A 129 -13.88 -10.09 -15.71
CA PHE A 129 -14.41 -11.43 -15.45
C PHE A 129 -15.40 -11.48 -14.31
N GLY A 130 -15.34 -10.51 -13.38
CA GLY A 130 -16.08 -10.55 -12.12
C GLY A 130 -15.54 -11.56 -11.12
N THR A 131 -16.40 -12.09 -10.26
CA THR A 131 -16.08 -13.17 -9.32
C THR A 131 -17.26 -14.12 -9.14
N CYS A 132 -17.05 -15.31 -8.59
CA CYS A 132 -18.14 -16.22 -8.22
C CYS A 132 -18.23 -16.31 -6.69
N LEU A 133 -19.21 -17.05 -6.18
CA LEU A 133 -19.26 -17.40 -4.76
C LEU A 133 -18.13 -18.38 -4.43
N GLU A 134 -17.55 -18.25 -3.23
CA GLU A 134 -16.53 -19.21 -2.77
C GLU A 134 -17.11 -20.64 -2.69
N SER A 135 -18.42 -20.81 -2.48
CA SER A 135 -19.08 -22.12 -2.58
C SER A 135 -19.03 -22.78 -3.98
N ILE A 136 -18.87 -21.99 -5.04
CA ILE A 136 -18.77 -22.49 -6.44
C ILE A 136 -17.31 -22.74 -6.83
N TRP A 137 -16.39 -21.90 -6.36
CA TRP A 137 -14.96 -22.12 -6.50
C TRP A 137 -14.26 -21.97 -5.14
N PRO A 138 -14.23 -23.04 -4.33
CA PRO A 138 -13.73 -23.01 -2.95
C PRO A 138 -12.26 -22.63 -2.84
N TYR A 139 -11.89 -22.08 -1.68
CA TYR A 139 -10.51 -21.79 -1.31
C TYR A 139 -9.69 -23.06 -0.99
N ASP A 140 -9.63 -23.99 -1.95
CA ASP A 140 -8.74 -25.14 -1.92
C ASP A 140 -7.38 -24.74 -2.51
N ILE A 141 -6.38 -24.59 -1.65
CA ILE A 141 -5.05 -24.12 -2.04
C ILE A 141 -4.35 -25.02 -3.07
N SER A 142 -4.80 -26.26 -3.26
CA SER A 142 -4.29 -27.14 -4.33
C SER A 142 -4.73 -26.70 -5.72
N HIS A 143 -5.84 -25.94 -5.83
CA HIS A 143 -6.35 -25.38 -7.07
C HIS A 143 -5.79 -24.01 -7.43
N VAL A 144 -4.76 -23.53 -6.72
CA VAL A 144 -4.20 -22.19 -6.93
C VAL A 144 -3.84 -21.92 -8.39
N ASN A 145 -3.35 -22.90 -9.15
CA ASN A 145 -2.97 -22.72 -10.56
C ASN A 145 -3.98 -23.35 -11.53
N THR A 146 -5.10 -23.85 -11.02
CA THR A 146 -6.12 -24.51 -11.82
C THR A 146 -7.12 -23.47 -12.33
N ARG A 147 -7.38 -23.50 -13.64
CA ARG A 147 -8.43 -22.65 -14.23
C ARG A 147 -9.78 -22.95 -13.58
N PRO A 148 -10.52 -21.95 -13.10
CA PRO A 148 -11.88 -22.13 -12.63
C PRO A 148 -12.77 -22.79 -13.69
N ASN A 149 -13.73 -23.59 -13.23
CA ASN A 149 -14.66 -24.28 -14.12
C ASN A 149 -15.64 -23.28 -14.79
N GLU A 150 -16.34 -23.75 -15.83
CA GLU A 150 -17.26 -22.88 -16.58
C GLU A 150 -18.41 -22.34 -15.73
N GLN A 151 -18.89 -23.11 -14.74
CA GLN A 151 -19.92 -22.66 -13.81
C GLN A 151 -19.47 -21.41 -13.02
N ALA A 152 -18.19 -21.35 -12.61
CA ALA A 152 -17.63 -20.19 -11.95
C ALA A 152 -17.63 -18.97 -12.87
N TYR A 153 -17.19 -19.12 -14.13
CA TYR A 153 -17.20 -18.03 -15.10
C TYR A 153 -18.62 -17.56 -15.48
N GLU A 154 -19.58 -18.48 -15.61
CA GLU A 154 -20.98 -18.12 -15.87
C GLU A 154 -21.60 -17.33 -14.73
N GLN A 155 -21.35 -17.70 -13.47
CA GLN A 155 -21.81 -16.89 -12.34
C GLN A 155 -21.11 -15.53 -12.32
N ALA A 156 -19.81 -15.49 -12.62
CA ALA A 156 -18.99 -14.30 -12.50
C ALA A 156 -19.44 -13.13 -13.37
N LYS A 157 -20.09 -13.41 -14.50
CA LYS A 157 -20.76 -12.42 -15.35
C LYS A 157 -21.82 -11.58 -14.63
N THR A 158 -22.32 -12.02 -13.47
CA THR A 158 -23.35 -11.30 -12.70
C THR A 158 -22.80 -10.63 -11.43
N LEU A 159 -21.52 -10.82 -11.14
CA LEU A 159 -20.84 -10.39 -9.90
C LEU A 159 -19.52 -9.67 -10.21
N ASN A 160 -19.53 -8.77 -11.19
CA ASN A 160 -18.39 -7.91 -11.52
C ASN A 160 -18.50 -6.52 -10.89
N ILE A 161 -17.37 -5.81 -10.91
CA ILE A 161 -17.31 -4.39 -10.53
C ILE A 161 -17.41 -3.52 -11.79
N ASN A 162 -18.13 -2.41 -11.70
CA ASN A 162 -18.29 -1.49 -12.82
C ASN A 162 -17.33 -0.30 -12.73
N GLU A 163 -16.89 0.03 -11.52
CA GLU A 163 -16.00 1.16 -11.29
C GLU A 163 -15.10 0.91 -10.07
N ALA A 164 -13.81 1.10 -10.26
CA ALA A 164 -12.83 1.26 -9.21
C ALA A 164 -11.99 2.52 -9.45
N LEU A 165 -11.66 3.22 -8.38
CA LEU A 165 -10.88 4.46 -8.43
C LEU A 165 -9.58 4.31 -7.64
N ARG A 166 -8.51 4.92 -8.12
CA ARG A 166 -7.29 5.05 -7.32
C ARG A 166 -7.52 6.04 -6.18
N VAL A 167 -7.02 5.70 -5.01
CA VAL A 167 -6.89 6.61 -3.86
C VAL A 167 -5.47 7.11 -3.85
N ASP A 168 -5.27 8.43 -3.83
CA ASP A 168 -3.92 8.97 -3.75
C ASP A 168 -3.34 8.71 -2.35
N ILE A 169 -2.04 8.42 -2.29
CA ILE A 169 -1.32 8.23 -1.02
C ILE A 169 -1.13 9.62 -0.39
N ASP A 170 -2.18 10.05 0.30
CA ASP A 170 -2.35 11.32 0.98
C ASP A 170 -3.36 11.13 2.12
N LEU A 171 -3.07 11.70 3.29
CA LEU A 171 -3.88 11.49 4.49
C LEU A 171 -5.33 11.93 4.29
N ASN A 172 -5.55 13.09 3.69
CA ASN A 172 -6.88 13.67 3.55
C ASN A 172 -7.70 12.90 2.50
N GLU A 173 -7.08 12.46 1.42
CA GLU A 173 -7.69 11.60 0.40
C GLU A 173 -8.12 10.24 0.96
N MET A 174 -7.22 9.57 1.69
CA MET A 174 -7.49 8.28 2.32
C MET A 174 -8.60 8.38 3.37
N LYS A 175 -8.54 9.39 4.26
CA LYS A 175 -9.60 9.64 5.25
C LYS A 175 -10.92 10.00 4.57
N SER A 176 -10.90 10.81 3.51
CA SER A 176 -12.11 11.14 2.73
C SER A 176 -12.75 9.91 2.13
N CYS A 177 -11.97 8.97 1.60
CA CYS A 177 -12.49 7.71 1.05
C CYS A 177 -13.27 6.92 2.11
N LEU A 178 -12.66 6.74 3.28
CA LEU A 178 -13.28 6.03 4.41
C LEU A 178 -14.47 6.80 4.97
N ALA A 179 -14.38 8.12 5.06
CA ALA A 179 -15.46 8.97 5.54
C ALA A 179 -16.70 8.98 4.64
N GLN A 180 -16.56 8.57 3.38
CA GLN A 180 -17.68 8.34 2.47
C GLN A 180 -18.25 6.91 2.57
N GLY A 181 -17.78 6.11 3.53
CA GLY A 181 -18.23 4.73 3.73
C GLY A 181 -17.57 3.71 2.81
N PHE A 182 -16.50 4.07 2.08
CA PHE A 182 -15.82 3.17 1.16
C PHE A 182 -14.47 2.71 1.70
N PRO A 183 -14.27 1.41 1.97
CA PRO A 183 -12.95 0.89 2.25
C PRO A 183 -12.07 0.96 0.99
N PHE A 184 -10.76 0.93 1.20
CA PHE A 184 -9.80 0.90 0.10
C PHE A 184 -8.72 -0.14 0.36
N VAL A 185 -8.35 -0.85 -0.70
CA VAL A 185 -7.21 -1.76 -0.70
C VAL A 185 -5.94 -0.99 -0.99
N PHE A 186 -4.81 -1.46 -0.47
CA PHE A 186 -3.51 -0.83 -0.72
C PHE A 186 -2.39 -1.85 -0.63
N GLY A 187 -1.26 -1.52 -1.27
CA GLY A 187 0.01 -2.20 -1.08
C GLY A 187 0.88 -1.49 -0.07
N ILE A 188 1.63 -2.25 0.73
CA ILE A 188 2.59 -1.70 1.68
C ILE A 188 3.83 -2.59 1.78
N GLU A 189 5.00 -1.97 1.87
CA GLU A 189 6.25 -2.61 2.26
C GLU A 189 6.25 -2.86 3.76
N LEU A 190 6.40 -4.13 4.16
CA LEU A 190 6.50 -4.55 5.55
C LEU A 190 7.96 -4.71 5.96
N PHE A 191 8.29 -4.25 7.16
CA PHE A 191 9.60 -4.41 7.79
C PHE A 191 9.54 -5.45 8.90
N SER A 192 10.70 -5.90 9.40
CA SER A 192 10.74 -6.89 10.48
C SER A 192 10.05 -6.45 11.78
N SER A 193 9.92 -5.14 11.98
CA SER A 193 9.16 -4.57 13.09
C SER A 193 7.68 -4.95 13.05
N PHE A 194 7.13 -5.27 11.87
CA PHE A 194 5.73 -5.71 11.70
C PHE A 194 5.40 -7.01 12.45
N ASP A 195 6.40 -7.86 12.73
CA ASP A 195 6.23 -9.08 13.52
C ASP A 195 5.63 -8.80 14.91
N LYS A 196 5.86 -7.60 15.46
CA LYS A 196 5.30 -7.15 16.75
C LYS A 196 3.77 -7.01 16.72
N ALA A 197 3.18 -6.77 15.54
CA ALA A 197 1.73 -6.62 15.38
C ALA A 197 0.97 -7.96 15.49
N THR A 198 1.66 -9.11 15.47
CA THR A 198 1.02 -10.44 15.45
C THR A 198 0.10 -10.74 16.64
N GLN A 199 0.27 -10.06 17.77
CA GLN A 199 -0.51 -10.29 19.00
C GLN A 199 -1.52 -9.18 19.29
N THR A 200 -1.18 -7.93 18.99
CA THR A 200 -1.99 -6.76 19.40
C THR A 200 -2.61 -6.02 18.22
N GLY A 201 -2.19 -6.34 16.99
CA GLY A 201 -2.51 -5.57 15.79
C GLY A 201 -1.80 -4.21 15.72
N VAL A 202 -1.10 -3.75 16.75
CA VAL A 202 -0.43 -2.44 16.71
C VAL A 202 0.83 -2.52 15.88
N VAL A 203 0.88 -1.74 14.80
CA VAL A 203 2.01 -1.73 13.87
C VAL A 203 2.98 -0.62 14.28
N PRO A 204 4.23 -0.97 14.64
CA PRO A 204 5.25 0.05 14.93
C PRO A 204 5.68 0.77 13.66
N MET A 205 6.08 2.03 13.80
CA MET A 205 6.76 2.75 12.73
C MET A 205 8.03 2.00 12.30
N PRO A 206 8.26 1.80 11.00
CA PRO A 206 9.50 1.22 10.53
C PRO A 206 10.65 2.22 10.71
N ASN A 207 11.80 1.72 11.13
CA ASN A 207 13.07 2.44 11.09
C ASN A 207 14.00 1.72 10.11
N PRO A 208 13.96 2.03 8.81
CA PRO A 208 14.67 1.22 7.84
C PRO A 208 16.19 1.46 7.87
N TRP A 209 16.65 2.49 8.60
CA TRP A 209 18.08 2.77 8.77
C TRP A 209 18.66 1.93 9.92
N ASN A 210 17.79 1.30 10.72
CA ASN A 210 18.17 0.25 11.63
C ASN A 210 18.37 -1.06 10.87
N SER A 211 19.62 -1.55 10.87
CA SER A 211 20.00 -2.79 10.18
C SER A 211 19.25 -4.05 10.65
N SER A 212 18.59 -4.02 11.82
CA SER A 212 17.74 -5.11 12.32
C SER A 212 16.28 -5.03 11.81
N GLN A 213 15.86 -3.87 11.30
CA GLN A 213 14.53 -3.60 10.74
C GLN A 213 14.53 -3.65 9.22
N LYS A 214 14.97 -4.79 8.68
CA LYS A 214 15.07 -5.00 7.24
C LYS A 214 13.69 -5.13 6.60
N LEU A 215 13.60 -4.74 5.33
CA LEU A 215 12.45 -5.02 4.49
C LEU A 215 12.17 -6.53 4.47
N HIS A 216 10.96 -6.91 4.88
CA HIS A 216 10.46 -8.28 4.91
C HIS A 216 9.75 -8.66 3.61
N GLY A 217 8.99 -7.75 3.00
CA GLY A 217 8.25 -8.04 1.77
C GLY A 217 7.16 -7.01 1.50
N SER A 218 6.32 -7.27 0.50
CA SER A 218 5.19 -6.42 0.13
C SER A 218 3.87 -7.16 0.32
N HIS A 219 2.95 -6.54 1.04
CA HIS A 219 1.66 -7.14 1.36
C HIS A 219 0.50 -6.24 0.95
N ALA A 220 -0.65 -6.85 0.70
CA ALA A 220 -1.89 -6.15 0.37
C ALA A 220 -2.90 -6.31 1.49
N MET A 221 -3.52 -5.21 1.92
CA MET A 221 -4.51 -5.18 3.00
C MET A 221 -5.64 -4.22 2.68
N LEU A 222 -6.70 -4.25 3.50
CA LEU A 222 -7.91 -3.44 3.33
C LEU A 222 -8.00 -2.40 4.46
N ALA A 223 -7.93 -1.11 4.14
CA ALA A 223 -8.23 -0.05 5.09
C ALA A 223 -9.75 0.07 5.28
N VAL A 224 -10.18 0.06 6.54
CA VAL A 224 -11.60 -0.01 6.94
C VAL A 224 -12.00 1.07 7.95
N GLY A 225 -11.10 1.99 8.26
CA GLY A 225 -11.37 3.07 9.21
C GLY A 225 -10.11 3.83 9.58
N TYR A 226 -10.27 4.82 10.43
CA TYR A 226 -9.18 5.59 10.99
C TYR A 226 -9.58 6.21 12.33
N THR A 227 -8.58 6.61 13.12
CA THR A 227 -8.80 7.39 14.34
C THR A 227 -7.70 8.43 14.51
N ASP A 228 -8.09 9.69 14.67
CA ASP A 228 -7.17 10.80 14.92
C ASP A 228 -6.61 10.78 16.34
N GLN A 229 -7.26 10.07 17.27
CA GLN A 229 -6.76 9.93 18.65
C GLN A 229 -5.43 9.17 18.72
N SER A 230 -5.27 8.15 17.87
CA SER A 230 -4.06 7.32 17.80
C SER A 230 -3.28 7.53 16.50
N GLU A 231 -3.69 8.51 15.68
CA GLU A 231 -3.13 8.80 14.37
C GLU A 231 -2.90 7.54 13.52
N ALA A 232 -3.91 6.67 13.46
CA ALA A 232 -3.79 5.35 12.85
C ALA A 232 -4.99 4.98 11.99
N PHE A 233 -4.70 4.26 10.90
CA PHE A 233 -5.69 3.58 10.09
C PHE A 233 -6.04 2.23 10.71
N ILE A 234 -7.33 1.87 10.66
CA ILE A 234 -7.83 0.55 11.02
C ILE A 234 -7.79 -0.30 9.74
N VAL A 235 -7.08 -1.42 9.80
CA VAL A 235 -6.77 -2.24 8.61
C VAL A 235 -7.16 -3.69 8.87
N ARG A 236 -7.92 -4.27 7.94
CA ARG A 236 -8.25 -5.70 7.91
C ARG A 236 -7.16 -6.45 7.17
N ASN A 237 -6.54 -7.41 7.84
CA ASN A 237 -5.57 -8.33 7.24
C ASN A 237 -6.29 -9.57 6.66
N SER A 238 -5.54 -10.54 6.13
CA SER A 238 -6.07 -11.78 5.53
C SER A 238 -5.35 -13.02 6.07
N TRP A 239 -5.02 -13.01 7.37
CA TRP A 239 -4.31 -14.08 8.07
C TRP A 239 -5.16 -14.76 9.15
N GLY A 240 -6.49 -14.67 9.02
CA GLY A 240 -7.46 -15.20 9.98
C GLY A 240 -7.58 -14.36 11.26
N GLU A 241 -8.62 -14.65 12.04
CA GLU A 241 -8.99 -13.91 13.25
C GLU A 241 -7.99 -14.08 14.40
N ASP A 242 -7.21 -15.16 14.42
CA ASP A 242 -6.19 -15.40 15.45
C ASP A 242 -4.93 -14.52 15.31
N TRP A 243 -4.85 -13.69 14.27
CA TRP A 243 -3.70 -12.81 14.04
C TRP A 243 -4.04 -11.36 14.42
N GLY A 244 -3.12 -10.68 15.12
CA GLY A 244 -3.28 -9.29 15.49
C GLY A 244 -4.47 -9.09 16.43
N ASP A 245 -5.23 -8.02 16.22
CA ASP A 245 -6.47 -7.75 16.95
C ASP A 245 -7.65 -8.34 16.16
N GLN A 246 -7.96 -9.62 16.40
CA GLN A 246 -9.07 -10.32 15.74
C GLN A 246 -8.99 -10.29 14.20
N GLY A 247 -7.77 -10.38 13.64
CA GLY A 247 -7.51 -10.27 12.20
C GLY A 247 -7.29 -8.85 11.68
N TYR A 248 -7.30 -7.85 12.58
CA TYR A 248 -7.07 -6.44 12.26
C TYR A 248 -5.72 -5.94 12.79
N CYS A 249 -5.24 -4.86 12.19
CA CYS A 249 -4.10 -4.10 12.66
C CYS A 249 -4.35 -2.59 12.55
N TYR A 250 -3.49 -1.84 13.24
CA TYR A 250 -3.55 -0.39 13.36
C TYR A 250 -2.23 0.18 12.81
N ILE A 251 -2.29 0.83 11.66
CA ILE A 251 -1.12 1.34 10.94
C ILE A 251 -1.02 2.85 11.14
N PRO A 252 0.11 3.39 11.64
CA PRO A 252 0.29 4.83 11.79
C PRO A 252 0.10 5.60 10.48
N TYR A 253 -0.47 6.80 10.56
CA TYR A 253 -0.67 7.68 9.42
C TYR A 253 0.61 7.94 8.64
N ASP A 254 1.70 8.26 9.33
CA ASP A 254 3.00 8.53 8.70
C ASP A 254 3.56 7.32 7.94
N TYR A 255 3.29 6.10 8.41
CA TYR A 255 3.68 4.89 7.68
C TYR A 255 2.85 4.74 6.41
N MET A 256 1.51 4.79 6.54
CA MET A 256 0.62 4.50 5.41
C MET A 256 0.59 5.63 4.36
N THR A 257 0.99 6.85 4.73
CA THR A 257 1.07 7.99 3.81
C THR A 257 2.47 8.24 3.25
N ASN A 258 3.46 7.46 3.67
CA ASN A 258 4.78 7.47 3.05
C ASN A 258 4.75 6.73 1.71
N ARG A 259 5.02 7.46 0.61
CA ARG A 259 4.94 6.96 -0.77
C ARG A 259 6.07 6.00 -1.17
N ASP A 260 7.14 5.93 -0.38
CA ASP A 260 8.19 4.93 -0.59
C ASP A 260 7.69 3.55 -0.13
N PHE A 261 6.89 3.52 0.95
CA PHE A 261 6.42 2.28 1.56
C PHE A 261 5.02 1.87 1.10
N CYS A 262 4.08 2.81 0.94
CA CYS A 262 2.70 2.54 0.55
C CYS A 262 2.45 2.90 -0.93
N PHE A 263 1.74 2.03 -1.64
CA PHE A 263 1.53 2.15 -3.08
C PHE A 263 0.24 1.45 -3.53
N ASP A 264 -0.16 1.70 -4.78
CA ASP A 264 -1.29 1.04 -5.46
C ASP A 264 -2.57 0.94 -4.61
N ALA A 265 -3.02 2.08 -4.06
CA ALA A 265 -4.28 2.15 -3.34
C ALA A 265 -5.49 2.32 -4.27
N TRP A 266 -6.54 1.55 -4.04
CA TRP A 266 -7.75 1.48 -4.86
C TRP A 266 -9.00 1.30 -4.01
N THR A 267 -10.13 1.83 -4.48
CA THR A 267 -11.44 1.64 -3.88
C THR A 267 -12.45 1.27 -4.95
N ILE A 268 -13.29 0.28 -4.66
CA ILE A 268 -14.40 -0.11 -5.54
C ILE A 268 -15.55 0.87 -5.30
N ARG A 269 -16.07 1.48 -6.36
CA ARG A 269 -17.11 2.51 -6.31
C ARG A 269 -18.44 2.08 -6.90
N LYS A 270 -18.48 0.96 -7.61
CA LYS A 270 -19.73 0.45 -8.18
C LYS A 270 -19.65 -1.04 -8.42
N LEU A 271 -20.66 -1.77 -7.96
CA LEU A 271 -20.90 -3.17 -8.35
C LEU A 271 -21.92 -3.19 -9.49
N MET A 272 -21.92 -4.23 -10.34
CA MET A 272 -22.81 -4.29 -11.50
C MET A 272 -24.28 -4.02 -11.19
N ASN A 273 -24.77 -4.54 -10.07
CA ASN A 273 -26.16 -4.42 -9.69
C ASN A 273 -26.44 -3.32 -8.65
N ASN A 274 -25.41 -2.60 -8.17
CA ASN A 274 -25.54 -1.60 -7.11
C ASN A 274 -24.76 -0.32 -7.44
N ASP A 275 -25.51 0.77 -7.60
CA ASP A 275 -24.95 2.12 -7.71
C ASP A 275 -25.01 2.82 -6.35
N PHE A 276 -23.89 2.84 -5.64
CA PHE A 276 -23.81 3.45 -4.32
C PHE A 276 -24.05 4.96 -4.36
N SER A 277 -23.95 5.65 -5.51
CA SER A 277 -24.14 7.11 -5.58
C SER A 277 -25.55 7.61 -5.23
N LYS A 278 -26.55 6.72 -5.14
CA LYS A 278 -27.96 7.08 -4.88
C LYS A 278 -28.32 7.23 -3.40
N GLU A 279 -27.47 6.73 -2.50
CA GLU A 279 -27.63 6.91 -1.05
C GLU A 279 -26.58 7.93 -0.59
N HIS A 280 -26.97 8.98 0.12
CA HIS A 280 -25.98 9.89 0.72
C HIS A 280 -25.32 9.17 1.90
N TRP A 281 -24.10 8.69 1.69
CA TRP A 281 -23.28 7.93 2.65
C TRP A 281 -22.67 8.81 3.77
N PHE A 282 -23.49 9.64 4.43
CA PHE A 282 -23.05 10.35 5.64
C PHE A 282 -23.39 9.50 6.87
N PHE A 283 -22.45 9.42 7.81
CA PHE A 283 -22.64 8.70 9.06
C PHE A 283 -23.82 9.26 9.85
N ASP A 284 -24.66 8.38 10.38
CA ASP A 284 -25.61 8.70 11.44
C ASP A 284 -24.81 8.88 12.73
N ASP A 285 -24.91 10.06 13.34
CA ASP A 285 -24.21 10.45 14.57
C ASP A 285 -24.73 9.62 15.75
N GLY A 286 -24.19 8.42 15.93
CA GLY A 286 -24.53 7.63 17.12
C GLY A 286 -24.07 6.21 17.07
N ILE A 287 -22.92 5.94 17.69
CA ILE A 287 -22.76 4.90 18.71
C ILE A 287 -21.34 5.03 19.29
N ASN A 288 -21.29 5.60 20.50
CA ASN A 288 -20.13 5.58 21.38
C ASN A 288 -19.99 4.15 21.94
N TYR A 289 -19.14 3.32 21.33
CA TYR A 289 -18.44 2.28 22.06
C TYR A 289 -16.98 2.70 22.22
N LEU A 290 -16.73 3.37 23.35
CA LEU A 290 -15.40 3.41 23.94
C LEU A 290 -15.06 1.98 24.37
N ASP A 291 -14.34 1.23 23.53
CA ASP A 291 -13.53 0.15 24.07
C ASP A 291 -12.23 0.79 24.57
N SER A 292 -12.08 0.80 25.89
CA SER A 292 -10.93 1.35 26.63
C SER A 292 -9.64 0.54 26.43
N ASN A 293 -9.63 -0.52 25.61
CA ASN A 293 -8.48 -1.41 25.47
C ASN A 293 -7.45 -1.01 24.41
N THR A 294 -7.75 -0.12 23.47
CA THR A 294 -6.73 0.35 22.50
C THR A 294 -5.75 1.37 23.10
N ASN A 295 -6.09 1.96 24.25
CA ASN A 295 -5.34 3.05 24.87
C ASN A 295 -4.07 2.61 25.64
N ARG A 296 -3.80 1.30 25.78
CA ARG A 296 -2.64 0.80 26.52
C ARG A 296 -1.41 0.51 25.65
N TYR A 297 -1.58 0.34 24.35
CA TYR A 297 -0.50 -0.26 23.53
C TYR A 297 0.42 0.75 22.83
N PHE A 298 0.05 2.03 22.77
CA PHE A 298 0.90 3.06 22.16
C PHE A 298 1.91 3.68 23.14
N ASN A 299 1.68 3.56 24.46
CA ASN A 299 2.57 4.12 25.49
C ASN A 299 3.54 3.09 26.11
N ASP A 300 3.32 1.79 25.89
CA ASP A 300 4.05 0.70 26.58
C ASP A 300 5.06 -0.04 25.67
N ILE A 301 5.46 0.55 24.54
CA ILE A 301 6.66 0.07 23.83
C ILE A 301 7.86 0.79 24.48
N ASP A 302 8.18 0.36 25.69
CA ASP A 302 9.43 0.74 26.35
C ASP A 302 10.61 0.22 25.52
N ASP A 303 11.55 1.13 25.28
CA ASP A 303 12.86 0.93 24.70
C ASP A 303 13.70 0.01 25.60
N ASP A 304 13.52 -1.30 25.48
CA ASP A 304 14.55 -2.26 25.91
C ASP A 304 15.65 -2.32 24.84
N ASP A 305 16.47 -1.27 24.79
CA ASP A 305 17.88 -1.35 24.39
C ASP A 305 18.62 -0.17 25.07
N ASP A 306 19.54 -0.54 25.98
CA ASP A 306 20.37 0.31 26.82
C ASP A 306 20.81 1.64 26.17
N HIS A 307 20.57 2.79 26.82
CA HIS A 307 21.60 3.79 27.17
C HIS A 307 21.05 4.92 28.06
N ILE A 308 21.80 5.21 29.13
CA ILE A 308 21.52 6.21 30.18
C ILE A 308 21.45 7.63 29.56
N ILE A 309 20.33 8.33 29.75
CA ILE A 309 20.21 9.78 29.52
C ILE A 309 20.18 10.48 30.88
N GLU A 310 21.27 11.17 31.24
CA GLU A 310 21.25 12.16 32.32
C GLU A 310 20.58 13.45 31.81
N LYS A 311 19.55 13.91 32.53
CA LYS A 311 18.98 15.25 32.37
C LYS A 311 19.92 16.27 33.02
N LEU A 312 20.27 17.33 32.29
CA LEU A 312 20.80 18.56 32.90
C LEU A 312 19.82 19.71 32.65
N ASP A 313 19.64 20.49 33.71
CA ASP A 313 18.60 21.49 33.93
C ASP A 313 18.55 22.63 32.89
N GLU A 314 17.32 23.11 32.71
CA GLU A 314 16.94 24.32 31.98
C GLU A 314 17.62 25.57 32.56
N ASN A 315 18.15 26.43 31.68
CA ASN A 315 18.23 27.86 31.94
C ASN A 315 18.05 28.65 30.63
N ASN A 316 16.97 29.43 30.61
CA ASN A 316 16.61 30.60 29.79
C ASN A 316 17.60 31.07 28.72
N ASP A 317 17.13 31.13 27.47
CA ASP A 317 16.99 32.42 26.76
C ASP A 317 16.14 32.27 25.48
N ASP A 318 15.33 33.28 25.21
CA ASP A 318 14.37 33.37 24.11
C ASP A 318 15.04 33.21 22.72
N ASN A 319 14.73 32.12 22.00
CA ASN A 319 14.55 32.06 20.54
C ASN A 319 14.04 30.67 20.12
N ASN A 320 13.08 30.65 19.20
CA ASN A 320 12.23 29.51 18.90
C ASN A 320 12.86 28.53 17.88
N ASP A 321 14.01 27.94 18.23
CA ASP A 321 14.68 26.89 17.45
C ASP A 321 14.77 25.59 18.27
N THR A 322 14.23 24.49 17.74
CA THR A 322 14.44 23.15 18.32
C THR A 322 15.74 22.58 17.74
N CYS A 323 16.76 22.44 18.59
CA CYS A 323 18.02 21.82 18.21
C CYS A 323 18.26 20.55 19.04
N TYR A 324 18.65 19.46 18.37
CA TYR A 324 19.04 18.20 19.01
C TYR A 324 20.56 17.99 18.87
N ASN A 325 21.19 17.43 19.90
CA ASN A 325 22.61 17.11 19.91
C ASN A 325 22.77 15.58 19.79
N ILE A 326 23.30 15.13 18.66
CA ILE A 326 23.62 13.72 18.42
C ILE A 326 25.08 13.68 17.94
N ASN A 327 25.94 12.96 18.66
CA ASN A 327 27.35 12.73 18.31
C ASN A 327 28.18 14.01 18.02
N HIS A 328 28.11 15.01 18.92
CA HIS A 328 28.91 16.25 18.87
C HIS A 328 28.63 17.21 17.70
N ASP A 329 27.55 17.06 16.96
CA ASP A 329 27.07 18.05 15.98
C ASP A 329 25.69 18.60 16.37
N ILE A 330 25.53 19.94 16.29
CA ILE A 330 24.29 20.66 16.59
C ILE A 330 23.50 20.85 15.29
N TRP A 331 22.25 20.38 15.26
CA TRP A 331 21.33 20.57 14.13
C TRP A 331 20.14 21.44 14.54
N CYS A 332 19.88 22.51 13.79
CA CYS A 332 18.70 23.38 13.96
C CYS A 332 17.91 23.42 12.65
N TYR A 333 16.59 23.28 12.73
CA TYR A 333 15.66 23.32 11.59
C TYR A 333 15.08 24.73 11.42
N ASP A 334 15.28 25.33 10.24
CA ASP A 334 14.60 26.57 9.87
C ASP A 334 13.34 26.25 9.02
N ASN A 335 12.17 26.56 9.56
CA ASN A 335 10.88 26.42 8.90
C ASN A 335 10.64 27.60 7.94
N ASN A 336 11.50 27.80 6.94
CA ASN A 336 11.13 28.54 5.73
C ASN A 336 12.16 28.45 4.58
N SER A 337 11.64 28.13 3.39
CA SER A 337 12.13 28.49 2.05
C SER A 337 12.87 27.43 1.20
N ARG A 338 12.78 27.69 -0.11
CA ARG A 338 12.93 26.79 -1.26
C ARG A 338 14.38 26.76 -1.79
N ARG A 339 14.77 25.57 -2.28
CA ARG A 339 15.73 25.28 -3.39
C ARG A 339 17.26 25.42 -3.19
N THR A 340 17.91 24.39 -3.77
CA THR A 340 19.19 24.30 -4.49
C THR A 340 20.52 24.12 -3.75
N SER A 341 21.29 23.17 -4.29
CA SER A 341 22.64 22.67 -3.99
C SER A 341 23.72 23.73 -3.75
N TYR A 342 24.74 23.41 -2.93
CA TYR A 342 26.16 23.40 -3.33
C TYR A 342 27.05 22.77 -2.25
N ASN A 343 28.04 22.02 -2.72
CA ASN A 343 29.10 21.37 -1.95
C ASN A 343 30.22 22.38 -1.66
N ASN A 344 30.80 22.41 -0.45
CA ASN A 344 32.07 23.09 -0.18
C ASN A 344 32.86 22.44 0.97
N ASN A 345 34.05 21.97 0.63
CA ASN A 345 35.13 21.53 1.51
C ASN A 345 35.62 22.63 2.46
N THR A 346 36.04 22.27 3.66
CA THR A 346 37.23 22.87 4.33
C THR A 346 37.96 21.88 5.25
N ARG A 347 39.01 21.27 4.70
CA ARG A 347 40.40 21.26 5.19
C ARG A 347 40.66 21.04 6.71
N ARG A 348 41.27 19.90 7.06
CA ARG A 348 42.39 19.85 8.02
C ARG A 348 43.52 18.97 7.48
N GLU A 349 44.72 19.53 7.56
CA GLU A 349 45.99 19.04 7.05
C GLU A 349 46.58 17.94 7.95
N SER A 350 47.27 16.97 7.34
CA SER A 350 48.50 16.41 7.91
C SER A 350 49.41 15.88 6.80
N TYR A 351 50.68 16.23 6.92
CA TYR A 351 51.79 15.99 5.99
C TYR A 351 52.23 14.52 5.94
N ASN A 352 52.57 13.98 4.76
CA ASN A 352 53.91 13.43 4.50
C ASN A 352 54.17 13.01 3.02
N ASN A 353 55.23 13.59 2.46
CA ASN A 353 56.19 13.13 1.45
C ASN A 353 55.93 11.83 0.66
N ASN A 354 55.85 11.92 -0.68
CA ASN A 354 57.01 11.62 -1.58
C ASN A 354 56.64 11.56 -3.08
N SER A 355 57.38 12.37 -3.85
CA SER A 355 58.01 12.03 -5.13
C SER A 355 57.21 11.96 -6.46
N ARG A 356 57.82 12.68 -7.44
CA ARG A 356 57.91 12.45 -8.90
C ARG A 356 56.71 12.90 -9.77
N ARG A 357 56.89 14.00 -10.51
CA ARG A 357 57.42 14.10 -11.91
C ARG A 357 56.35 13.66 -12.91
N GLU A 358 55.71 14.57 -13.63
CA GLU A 358 56.00 15.04 -15.00
C GLU A 358 54.61 15.05 -15.69
N SER A 359 54.19 15.86 -16.67
CA SER A 359 54.68 17.04 -17.36
C SER A 359 53.66 17.34 -18.48
N TYR A 360 53.42 18.63 -18.83
CA TYR A 360 52.94 19.14 -20.14
C TYR A 360 51.55 18.67 -20.68
N ASN A 361 50.75 19.40 -21.47
CA ASN A 361 50.79 20.72 -22.11
C ASN A 361 49.36 21.03 -22.63
N LYS A 362 48.97 22.32 -22.58
CA LYS A 362 48.22 23.11 -23.60
C LYS A 362 46.93 22.59 -24.28
N ASN A 363 45.79 23.20 -23.88
CA ASN A 363 44.88 24.10 -24.65
C ASN A 363 45.07 24.27 -26.19
N PRO A 364 44.12 24.85 -26.97
CA PRO A 364 42.64 24.99 -26.82
C PRO A 364 41.80 24.95 -28.16
N ARG A 365 40.46 25.13 -28.02
CA ARG A 365 39.49 25.89 -28.90
C ARG A 365 39.10 25.37 -30.30
N ARG A 366 37.78 25.22 -30.55
CA ARG A 366 36.88 26.08 -31.40
C ARG A 366 35.55 25.35 -31.77
N GLU A 367 34.39 25.95 -31.45
CA GLU A 367 33.39 26.59 -32.38
C GLU A 367 32.54 25.56 -33.17
N SER A 368 31.27 25.32 -32.80
CA SER A 368 30.02 26.02 -33.21
C SER A 368 29.52 25.70 -34.63
N HIS A 369 28.36 25.02 -34.75
CA HIS A 369 27.15 25.43 -35.50
C HIS A 369 26.25 24.26 -35.93
N ASP A 370 24.96 24.44 -35.63
CA ASP A 370 23.74 24.22 -36.44
C ASP A 370 23.31 22.83 -36.98
N CYS A 371 22.13 22.43 -36.48
CA CYS A 371 20.89 22.07 -37.19
C CYS A 371 20.96 21.34 -38.55
N LEU A 372 20.36 20.15 -38.64
CA LEU A 372 19.08 19.89 -39.34
C LEU A 372 18.84 18.38 -39.56
N ASP A 373 17.59 17.99 -39.34
CA ASP A 373 16.92 16.73 -39.70
C ASP A 373 16.85 16.54 -41.23
N PRO A 374 16.85 15.29 -41.73
CA PRO A 374 15.86 14.97 -42.74
C PRO A 374 15.25 13.56 -42.64
N TYR A 375 13.93 13.51 -42.58
CA TYR A 375 13.10 12.43 -43.13
C TYR A 375 13.15 12.42 -44.68
N ARG A 376 13.42 11.25 -45.27
CA ARG A 376 13.03 10.94 -46.66
C ARG A 376 12.87 9.43 -46.91
N ASN A 377 11.62 9.06 -47.19
CA ASN A 377 11.09 8.06 -48.13
C ASN A 377 11.99 6.92 -48.64
N VAL A 378 11.46 5.68 -48.54
CA VAL A 378 11.42 4.73 -49.66
C VAL A 378 10.12 3.90 -49.59
N GLU A 379 9.26 4.06 -50.60
CA GLU A 379 8.25 3.06 -51.00
C GLU A 379 8.89 2.09 -52.01
N SER A 380 8.53 0.80 -51.96
CA SER A 380 8.11 0.02 -53.14
C SER A 380 7.71 -1.44 -52.81
N SER A 381 6.44 -1.73 -53.09
CA SER A 381 5.96 -2.85 -53.94
C SER A 381 5.95 -4.31 -53.45
N PHE A 382 4.72 -4.75 -53.12
CA PHE A 382 3.96 -5.91 -53.64
C PHE A 382 4.65 -7.26 -53.91
N PHE A 383 4.09 -8.34 -53.33
CA PHE A 383 3.52 -9.49 -54.05
C PHE A 383 2.44 -10.19 -53.18
N TYR A 384 1.36 -10.62 -53.84
CA TYR A 384 0.15 -11.29 -53.35
C TYR A 384 0.16 -12.76 -53.81
N ILE A 385 -0.19 -13.71 -52.94
CA ILE A 385 -0.78 -15.06 -53.16
C ILE A 385 -1.32 -15.46 -51.77
N ASP A 386 -2.56 -15.85 -51.46
CA ASP A 386 -3.82 -16.20 -52.15
C ASP A 386 -4.99 -15.61 -51.32
#